data_AF-A0A1B3ZG94-F1
#
_entry.id   AF-A0A1B3ZG94-F1
#
_cell.length_a   1.000
_cell.length_b   1.000
_cell.length_c   1.000
_cell.angle_alpha   90.00
_cell.angle_beta   90.00
_cell.angle_gamma   90.00
#
_symmetry.space_group_name_H-M   'P 1'
#
loop_
_entity.id
_entity.type
_entity.pdbx_description
1 polymer ?
#
loop_
_entity_poly.entity_id
_entity_poly.type
_entity_poly.pdbx_seq_one_letter_code
_entity_poly.pdbx_strand_id
1 'polypeptide(L)'
;MTDTSVLGFVGLGSMGSAMAPHLVTAGHDVVAFDTAETALAAFTDAGGRRADSATAVAEQAGIVFISLPSPQIVQDVALALVPGKPRIVIDLSTTGPRMSKAVADALGEAGITLVDAPVSGGRGGALAGKLSLMVACPKTVWDEVAPLLATFGKTFHVGETPGQAQTMKLVNNALSVAALAATCEGMAMGVKAGLDPQVMLDVFNASSGRNSATTDKFPRAVLPRTFDFGFATQLSLKDMRLCLDEAEAMGVPMMMSTTARTMLNITQARFGGASDFTEMAKVVEQWAGVEIGGK
;
A
#
# COMPACT_ATOMS: atom_id res chain seq x y z
N MET A 1 29.74 13.11 -12.16
CA MET A 1 29.36 13.56 -10.82
C MET A 1 27.87 13.81 -10.89
N THR A 2 27.07 12.82 -10.48
CA THR A 2 25.62 12.98 -10.42
C THR A 2 25.34 14.12 -9.46
N ASP A 3 24.63 15.13 -9.93
CA ASP A 3 24.12 16.21 -9.08
C ASP A 3 23.39 15.56 -7.91
N THR A 4 24.01 15.52 -6.73
CA THR A 4 23.44 14.92 -5.52
C THR A 4 22.40 15.89 -4.97
N SER A 5 21.30 16.04 -5.71
CA SER A 5 20.15 16.78 -5.24
C SER A 5 19.56 16.03 -4.04
N VAL A 6 19.42 16.74 -2.92
CA VAL A 6 18.76 16.24 -1.71
C VAL A 6 17.39 15.65 -2.06
N LEU A 7 17.09 14.45 -1.56
CA LEU A 7 15.77 13.84 -1.62
C LEU A 7 14.98 14.20 -0.37
N GLY A 8 13.68 14.43 -0.54
CA GLY A 8 12.76 14.70 0.56
C GLY A 8 11.88 13.49 0.85
N PHE A 9 11.53 13.23 2.11
CA PHE A 9 10.54 12.22 2.46
C PHE A 9 9.56 12.73 3.52
N VAL A 10 8.27 12.79 3.21
CA VAL A 10 7.24 13.23 4.16
C VAL A 10 6.30 12.08 4.49
N GLY A 11 6.25 11.73 5.78
CA GLY A 11 5.48 10.59 6.28
C GLY A 11 6.35 9.34 6.48
N LEU A 12 6.78 9.11 7.71
CA LEU A 12 7.57 7.98 8.20
C LEU A 12 6.71 7.00 9.02
N GLY A 13 5.43 6.86 8.66
CA GLY A 13 4.54 5.84 9.24
C GLY A 13 5.00 4.41 8.93
N SER A 14 4.11 3.42 9.11
CA SER A 14 4.42 1.99 8.94
C SER A 14 5.15 1.63 7.64
N MET A 15 4.73 2.23 6.51
CA MET A 15 5.36 2.02 5.21
C MET A 15 6.55 2.97 4.99
N GLY A 16 6.39 4.27 5.27
CA GLY A 16 7.44 5.27 5.03
C GLY A 16 8.73 4.98 5.78
N SER A 17 8.65 4.60 7.06
CA SER A 17 9.81 4.19 7.87
C SER A 17 10.51 2.93 7.35
N ALA A 18 9.81 2.08 6.59
CA ALA A 18 10.40 0.90 5.97
C ALA A 18 10.95 1.18 4.56
N MET A 19 10.56 2.28 3.90
CA MET A 19 11.01 2.63 2.54
C MET A 19 12.13 3.66 2.55
N ALA A 20 12.01 4.74 3.34
CA ALA A 20 12.97 5.85 3.34
C ALA A 20 14.43 5.42 3.62
N PRO A 21 14.72 4.46 4.54
CA PRO A 21 16.10 4.02 4.78
C PRO A 21 16.78 3.34 3.57
N HIS A 22 16.02 2.79 2.62
CA HIS A 22 16.61 2.23 1.40
C HIS A 22 17.26 3.30 0.53
N LEU A 23 16.69 4.52 0.48
CA LEU A 23 17.27 5.65 -0.24
C LEU A 23 18.61 6.06 0.40
N VAL A 24 18.66 6.12 1.73
CA VAL A 24 19.90 6.42 2.47
C VAL A 24 20.96 5.33 2.23
N THR A 25 20.56 4.06 2.32
CA THR A 25 21.45 2.90 2.07
C THR A 25 22.00 2.88 0.65
N ALA A 26 21.23 3.38 -0.32
CA ALA A 26 21.66 3.55 -1.70
C ALA A 26 22.62 4.74 -1.92
N GLY A 27 22.97 5.47 -0.84
CA GLY A 27 23.92 6.57 -0.86
C GLY A 27 23.32 7.94 -1.19
N HIS A 28 21.99 8.08 -1.16
CA HIS A 28 21.34 9.37 -1.35
C HIS A 28 21.34 10.19 -0.04
N ASP A 29 21.48 11.51 -0.16
CA ASP A 29 21.21 12.43 0.95
C ASP A 29 19.70 12.67 1.06
N VAL A 30 19.10 12.25 2.17
CA VAL A 30 17.64 12.26 2.37
C VAL A 30 17.29 13.08 3.60
N VAL A 31 16.44 14.10 3.43
CA VAL A 31 15.83 14.86 4.52
C VAL A 31 14.37 14.46 4.67
N ALA A 32 13.93 14.16 5.89
CA ALA A 32 12.58 13.70 6.15
C ALA A 32 11.85 14.50 7.23
N PHE A 33 10.52 14.46 7.14
CA PHE A 33 9.60 14.98 8.16
C PHE A 33 8.50 13.96 8.45
N ASP A 34 8.18 13.79 9.73
CA ASP A 34 6.95 13.16 10.21
C ASP A 34 6.51 13.87 11.50
N THR A 35 5.22 13.88 11.78
CA THR A 35 4.67 14.39 13.04
C THR A 35 5.09 13.57 14.27
N ALA A 36 5.47 12.31 14.09
CA ALA A 36 5.93 11.42 15.14
C ALA A 36 7.45 11.55 15.33
N GLU A 37 7.84 12.18 16.43
CA GLU A 37 9.24 12.38 16.82
C GLU A 37 10.04 11.06 16.89
N THR A 38 9.41 9.98 17.35
CA THR A 38 10.03 8.64 17.42
C THR A 38 10.37 8.08 16.04
N ALA A 39 9.54 8.36 15.02
CA ALA A 39 9.81 7.93 13.65
C ALA A 39 10.97 8.73 13.03
N LEU A 40 11.05 10.03 13.32
CA LEU A 40 12.17 10.88 12.89
C LEU A 40 13.49 10.46 13.54
N ALA A 41 13.49 10.21 14.85
CA ALA A 41 14.69 9.75 15.56
C ALA A 41 15.22 8.43 14.97
N ALA A 42 14.35 7.45 14.73
CA ALA A 42 14.73 6.19 14.10
C ALA A 42 15.27 6.37 12.67
N PHE A 43 14.74 7.33 11.91
CA PHE A 43 15.23 7.64 10.57
C PHE A 43 16.61 8.33 10.61
N THR A 44 16.86 9.22 11.58
CA THR A 44 18.17 9.83 11.76
C THR A 44 19.23 8.83 12.20
N ASP A 45 18.87 7.86 13.06
CA ASP A 45 19.77 6.76 13.45
C ASP A 45 20.15 5.88 12.25
N ALA A 46 19.27 5.79 11.25
CA ALA A 46 19.54 5.10 9.98
C ALA A 46 20.39 5.92 8.98
N GLY A 47 20.88 7.11 9.38
CA GLY A 47 21.73 7.97 8.56
C GLY A 47 20.99 9.04 7.75
N GLY A 48 19.67 9.17 7.92
CA GLY A 48 18.89 10.23 7.31
C GLY A 48 19.01 11.57 8.06
N ARG A 49 18.56 12.65 7.43
CA ARG A 49 18.42 13.97 8.06
C ARG A 49 16.96 14.24 8.40
N ARG A 50 16.73 15.03 9.44
CA ARG A 50 15.38 15.51 9.82
C ARG A 50 15.16 16.96 9.41
N ALA A 51 13.91 17.31 9.16
CA ALA A 51 13.41 18.68 9.04
C ALA A 51 12.26 18.91 10.03
N ASP A 52 11.92 20.17 10.29
CA ASP A 52 10.90 20.55 11.28
C ASP A 52 9.47 20.61 10.71
N SER A 53 9.34 20.55 9.38
CA SER A 53 8.05 20.55 8.69
C SER A 53 8.18 20.02 7.26
N ALA A 54 7.05 19.71 6.62
CA ALA A 54 7.00 19.37 5.20
C ALA A 54 7.54 20.52 4.31
N THR A 55 7.26 21.77 4.67
CA THR A 55 7.81 22.95 3.97
C THR A 55 9.33 23.02 4.11
N ALA A 56 9.88 22.74 5.28
CA ALA A 56 11.34 22.69 5.48
C ALA A 56 12.03 21.55 4.70
N VAL A 57 11.31 20.44 4.42
CA VAL A 57 11.77 19.43 3.45
C VAL A 57 11.80 20.02 2.04
N ALA A 58 10.72 20.70 1.63
CA ALA A 58 10.59 21.30 0.30
C ALA A 58 11.63 22.39 0.01
N GLU A 59 12.06 23.15 1.01
CA GLU A 59 13.13 24.16 0.87
C GLU A 59 14.50 23.56 0.52
N GLN A 60 14.68 22.26 0.76
CA GLN A 60 15.96 21.56 0.59
C GLN A 60 15.94 20.60 -0.59
N ALA A 61 14.81 19.94 -0.86
CA ALA A 61 14.73 18.82 -1.78
C ALA A 61 14.06 19.15 -3.13
N GLY A 62 14.68 18.68 -4.22
CA GLY A 62 14.12 18.80 -5.58
C GLY A 62 13.14 17.68 -5.95
N ILE A 63 13.24 16.53 -5.29
CA ILE A 63 12.32 15.39 -5.44
C ILE A 63 11.85 15.01 -4.04
N VAL A 64 10.53 14.97 -3.83
CA VAL A 64 9.94 14.66 -2.52
C VAL A 64 9.03 13.46 -2.62
N PHE A 65 9.31 12.44 -1.82
CA PHE A 65 8.43 11.30 -1.61
C PHE A 65 7.40 11.62 -0.52
N ILE A 66 6.15 11.22 -0.71
CA ILE A 66 5.11 11.28 0.32
C ILE A 66 4.47 9.91 0.51
N SER A 67 4.22 9.52 1.76
CA SER A 67 3.55 8.26 2.13
C SER A 67 2.64 8.47 3.33
N LEU A 68 1.38 8.83 3.06
CA LEU A 68 0.47 9.42 4.05
C LEU A 68 -0.83 8.62 4.20
N PRO A 69 -1.52 8.71 5.35
CA PRO A 69 -2.59 7.77 5.69
C PRO A 69 -3.95 8.08 5.04
N SER A 70 -4.18 9.30 4.56
CA SER A 70 -5.47 9.71 4.00
C SER A 70 -5.35 10.62 2.78
N PRO A 71 -6.38 10.63 1.89
CA PRO A 71 -6.46 11.57 0.77
C PRO A 71 -6.29 13.03 1.17
N GLN A 72 -6.95 13.46 2.25
CA GLN A 72 -6.88 14.86 2.71
C GLN A 72 -5.46 15.24 3.13
N ILE A 73 -4.78 14.37 3.89
CA ILE A 73 -3.42 14.65 4.36
C ILE A 73 -2.44 14.69 3.16
N VAL A 74 -2.64 13.85 2.15
CA VAL A 74 -1.85 13.94 0.90
C VAL A 74 -2.03 15.29 0.22
N GLN A 75 -3.27 15.76 0.09
CA GLN A 75 -3.54 17.06 -0.51
C GLN A 75 -2.91 18.21 0.29
N ASP A 76 -3.12 18.24 1.60
CA ASP A 76 -2.59 19.28 2.48
C ASP A 76 -1.06 19.33 2.44
N VAL A 77 -0.40 18.16 2.51
CA VAL A 77 1.06 18.07 2.42
C VAL A 77 1.54 18.47 1.03
N ALA A 78 0.93 17.97 -0.05
CA ALA A 78 1.34 18.33 -1.41
C ALA A 78 1.29 19.85 -1.64
N LEU A 79 0.23 20.52 -1.16
CA LEU A 79 0.12 21.98 -1.21
C LEU A 79 1.18 22.68 -0.35
N ALA A 80 1.53 22.14 0.82
CA ALA A 80 2.59 22.69 1.67
C ALA A 80 4.01 22.57 1.06
N LEU A 81 4.20 21.70 0.07
CA LEU A 81 5.45 21.55 -0.68
C LEU A 81 5.60 22.60 -1.80
N VAL A 82 4.49 23.17 -2.30
CA VAL A 82 4.46 24.09 -3.44
C VAL A 82 5.41 25.30 -3.31
N PRO A 83 5.52 25.98 -2.14
CA PRO A 83 6.38 27.15 -2.01
C PRO A 83 7.89 26.84 -2.07
N GLY A 84 8.29 25.57 -2.06
CA GLY A 84 9.68 25.14 -1.99
C GLY A 84 10.36 24.96 -3.35
N LYS A 85 11.34 24.05 -3.37
CA LYS A 85 12.11 23.63 -4.53
C LYS A 85 11.64 22.35 -5.26
N PRO A 86 10.62 21.57 -4.82
CA PRO A 86 10.30 20.33 -5.51
C PRO A 86 9.91 20.59 -6.96
N ARG A 87 10.53 19.85 -7.89
CA ARG A 87 10.08 19.72 -9.28
C ARG A 87 9.32 18.43 -9.51
N ILE A 88 9.52 17.44 -8.64
CA ILE A 88 8.82 16.15 -8.66
C ILE A 88 8.34 15.83 -7.23
N VAL A 89 7.06 15.47 -7.12
CA VAL A 89 6.50 14.83 -5.92
C VAL A 89 6.12 13.40 -6.28
N ILE A 90 6.61 12.43 -5.53
CA ILE A 90 6.32 11.00 -5.70
C ILE A 90 5.34 10.60 -4.60
N ASP A 91 4.08 10.35 -4.95
CA ASP A 91 3.06 9.89 -4.01
C ASP A 91 3.03 8.36 -3.94
N LEU A 92 3.51 7.81 -2.84
CA LEU A 92 3.51 6.37 -2.53
C LEU A 92 2.21 5.94 -1.81
N SER A 93 1.32 6.89 -1.52
CA SER A 93 0.09 6.68 -0.77
C SER A 93 -0.98 5.97 -1.62
N THR A 94 -2.00 5.42 -0.95
CA THR A 94 -3.20 4.93 -1.62
C THR A 94 -4.37 5.84 -1.29
N THR A 95 -4.68 6.74 -2.22
CA THR A 95 -5.66 7.83 -2.08
C THR A 95 -6.78 7.79 -3.12
N GLY A 96 -6.62 6.98 -4.16
CA GLY A 96 -7.58 6.81 -5.24
C GLY A 96 -7.39 7.78 -6.41
N PRO A 97 -7.93 7.46 -7.60
CA PRO A 97 -7.58 8.16 -8.84
C PRO A 97 -8.01 9.61 -8.87
N ARG A 98 -9.20 9.93 -8.32
CA ARG A 98 -9.73 11.29 -8.25
C ARG A 98 -8.85 12.22 -7.41
N MET A 99 -8.39 11.75 -6.24
CA MET A 99 -7.48 12.54 -5.41
C MET A 99 -6.13 12.74 -6.09
N SER A 100 -5.55 11.67 -6.65
CA SER A 100 -4.26 11.76 -7.36
C SER A 100 -4.31 12.77 -8.52
N LYS A 101 -5.41 12.81 -9.28
CA LYS A 101 -5.63 13.83 -10.33
C LYS A 101 -5.71 15.25 -9.74
N ALA A 102 -6.53 15.46 -8.72
CA ALA A 102 -6.69 16.77 -8.09
C ALA A 102 -5.36 17.31 -7.52
N VAL A 103 -4.56 16.44 -6.91
CA VAL A 103 -3.22 16.79 -6.41
C VAL A 103 -2.27 17.10 -7.56
N ALA A 104 -2.31 16.33 -8.65
CA ALA A 104 -1.49 16.59 -9.83
C ALA A 104 -1.81 17.93 -10.48
N ASP A 105 -3.10 18.28 -10.58
CA ASP A 105 -3.54 19.57 -11.14
C ASP A 105 -3.01 20.73 -10.29
N ALA A 106 -3.17 20.65 -8.96
CA ALA A 106 -2.69 21.67 -8.03
C ALA A 106 -1.16 21.84 -8.03
N LEU A 107 -0.42 20.73 -8.11
CA LEU A 107 1.04 20.75 -8.24
C LEU A 107 1.49 21.29 -9.60
N GLY A 108 0.76 20.95 -10.67
CA GLY A 108 1.02 21.37 -12.03
C GLY A 108 0.92 22.88 -12.24
N GLU A 109 0.03 23.57 -11.53
CA GLU A 109 -0.06 25.06 -11.53
C GLU A 109 1.25 25.72 -11.07
N ALA A 110 2.04 25.04 -10.24
CA ALA A 110 3.36 25.47 -9.78
C ALA A 110 4.52 24.86 -10.59
N GLY A 111 4.24 24.14 -11.67
CA GLY A 111 5.26 23.46 -12.48
C GLY A 111 5.85 22.20 -11.84
N ILE A 112 5.19 21.65 -10.81
CA ILE A 112 5.63 20.45 -10.10
C ILE A 112 4.97 19.22 -10.71
N THR A 113 5.76 18.21 -11.09
CA THR A 113 5.24 16.95 -11.64
C THR A 113 4.87 15.99 -10.52
N LEU A 114 3.61 15.55 -10.48
CA LEU A 114 3.22 14.41 -9.64
C LEU A 114 3.58 13.09 -10.32
N VAL A 115 4.25 12.22 -9.58
CA VAL A 115 4.42 10.80 -9.90
C VAL A 115 3.54 9.99 -8.96
N ASP A 116 2.49 9.39 -9.51
CA ASP A 116 1.57 8.52 -8.78
C ASP A 116 2.19 7.12 -8.68
N ALA A 117 2.65 6.71 -7.50
CA ALA A 117 3.49 5.52 -7.30
C ALA A 117 3.06 4.60 -6.12
N PRO A 118 1.78 4.22 -5.97
CA PRO A 118 1.34 3.35 -4.89
C PRO A 118 2.05 2.00 -4.91
N VAL A 119 2.19 1.40 -3.72
CA VAL A 119 3.00 0.21 -3.50
C VAL A 119 2.19 -1.02 -3.07
N SER A 120 2.70 -2.22 -3.33
CA SER A 120 2.17 -3.51 -2.87
C SER A 120 3.28 -4.42 -2.33
N GLY A 121 2.95 -5.31 -1.40
CA GLY A 121 3.91 -6.20 -0.70
C GLY A 121 3.95 -6.01 0.82
N GLY A 122 3.25 -4.99 1.34
CA GLY A 122 3.14 -4.73 2.77
C GLY A 122 4.46 -4.32 3.43
N ARG A 123 4.45 -4.16 4.75
CA ARG A 123 5.63 -3.71 5.52
C ARG A 123 6.81 -4.68 5.39
N GLY A 124 6.55 -5.99 5.39
CA GLY A 124 7.60 -7.00 5.20
C GLY A 124 8.29 -6.88 3.83
N GLY A 125 7.52 -6.64 2.76
CA GLY A 125 8.07 -6.37 1.43
C GLY A 125 8.83 -5.05 1.36
N ALA A 126 8.38 -4.01 2.08
CA ALA A 126 9.06 -2.72 2.19
C ALA A 126 10.44 -2.89 2.83
N LEU A 127 10.51 -3.49 4.03
CA LEU A 127 11.78 -3.75 4.73
C LEU A 127 12.76 -4.60 3.93
N ALA A 128 12.24 -5.51 3.10
CA ALA A 128 13.06 -6.38 2.27
C ALA A 128 13.48 -5.73 0.93
N GLY A 129 13.05 -4.51 0.63
CA GLY A 129 13.27 -3.85 -0.67
C GLY A 129 12.62 -4.61 -1.85
N LYS A 130 11.49 -5.27 -1.61
CA LYS A 130 10.81 -6.18 -2.56
C LYS A 130 9.38 -5.75 -2.85
N LEU A 131 9.06 -4.47 -2.72
CA LEU A 131 7.75 -3.96 -3.09
C LEU A 131 7.49 -4.11 -4.59
N SER A 132 6.22 -4.14 -4.96
CA SER A 132 5.79 -3.85 -6.33
C SER A 132 5.27 -2.43 -6.38
N LEU A 133 5.88 -1.57 -7.19
CA LEU A 133 5.50 -0.18 -7.35
C LEU A 133 4.79 0.00 -8.68
N MET A 134 3.51 0.37 -8.62
CA MET A 134 2.74 0.74 -9.79
C MET A 134 2.96 2.22 -9.99
N VAL A 135 3.51 2.64 -11.13
CA VAL A 135 3.98 4.01 -11.33
C VAL A 135 3.31 4.60 -12.56
N ALA A 136 2.63 5.72 -12.37
CA ALA A 136 2.10 6.54 -13.45
C ALA A 136 2.79 7.90 -13.45
N CYS A 137 3.51 8.19 -14.54
CA CYS A 137 4.20 9.46 -14.75
C CYS A 137 4.56 9.67 -16.23
N PRO A 138 4.77 10.93 -16.66
CA PRO A 138 5.29 11.22 -17.98
C PRO A 138 6.62 10.49 -18.23
N LYS A 139 6.83 9.99 -19.45
CA LYS A 139 8.09 9.31 -19.82
C LYS A 139 9.33 10.17 -19.61
N THR A 140 9.18 11.50 -19.70
CA THR A 140 10.26 12.47 -19.51
C THR A 140 10.86 12.45 -18.10
N VAL A 141 10.14 11.98 -17.08
CA VAL A 141 10.65 11.87 -15.70
C VAL A 141 10.95 10.42 -15.28
N TRP A 142 10.64 9.43 -16.14
CA TRP A 142 10.76 8.02 -15.81
C TRP A 142 12.21 7.61 -15.51
N ASP A 143 13.16 7.97 -16.39
CA ASP A 143 14.56 7.57 -16.27
C ASP A 143 15.22 8.10 -14.98
N GLU A 144 14.66 9.16 -14.42
CA GLU A 144 15.12 9.78 -13.19
C GLU A 144 14.48 9.14 -11.94
N VAL A 145 13.17 8.87 -12.00
CA VAL A 145 12.40 8.38 -10.85
C VAL A 145 12.49 6.87 -10.68
N ALA A 146 12.53 6.11 -11.77
CA ALA A 146 12.55 4.66 -11.72
C ALA A 146 13.76 4.09 -10.94
N PRO A 147 15.00 4.59 -11.08
CA PRO A 147 16.13 4.14 -10.28
C PRO A 147 15.95 4.40 -8.77
N LEU A 148 15.33 5.52 -8.39
CA LEU A 148 15.08 5.84 -6.97
C LEU A 148 14.07 4.87 -6.36
N LEU A 149 12.97 4.63 -7.08
CA LEU A 149 11.95 3.66 -6.68
C LEU A 149 12.49 2.22 -6.65
N ALA A 150 13.44 1.90 -7.53
CA ALA A 150 14.08 0.59 -7.60
C ALA A 150 14.89 0.22 -6.35
N THR A 151 15.23 1.20 -5.49
CA THR A 151 15.96 0.96 -4.23
C THR A 151 15.15 0.15 -3.20
N PHE A 152 13.81 0.19 -3.27
CA PHE A 152 12.93 -0.52 -2.34
C PHE A 152 11.86 -1.39 -3.02
N GLY A 153 11.97 -1.62 -4.33
CA GLY A 153 11.13 -2.61 -5.00
C GLY A 153 11.21 -2.63 -6.52
N LYS A 154 10.40 -3.47 -7.13
CA LYS A 154 10.26 -3.58 -8.59
C LYS A 154 9.24 -2.57 -9.10
N THR A 155 9.65 -1.76 -10.07
CA THR A 155 8.80 -0.76 -10.71
C THR A 155 8.04 -1.31 -11.92
N PHE A 156 6.80 -0.85 -12.07
CA PHE A 156 5.94 -1.11 -13.23
C PHE A 156 5.42 0.24 -13.72
N HIS A 157 5.85 0.67 -14.91
CA HIS A 157 5.26 1.85 -15.56
C HIS A 157 3.88 1.46 -16.09
N VAL A 158 2.81 1.88 -15.40
CA VAL A 158 1.43 1.48 -15.71
C VAL A 158 0.68 2.50 -16.55
N GLY A 159 1.27 3.69 -16.74
CA GLY A 159 0.68 4.75 -17.54
C GLY A 159 1.39 6.10 -17.37
N GLU A 160 0.91 7.12 -18.07
CA GLU A 160 1.50 8.46 -18.03
C GLU A 160 0.64 9.46 -17.24
N THR A 161 -0.62 9.12 -16.96
CA THR A 161 -1.60 10.03 -16.37
C THR A 161 -1.78 9.75 -14.87
N PRO A 162 -1.74 10.79 -14.02
CA PRO A 162 -2.08 10.67 -12.60
C PRO A 162 -3.41 9.95 -12.37
N GLY A 163 -3.42 9.08 -11.37
CA GLY A 163 -4.54 8.22 -11.02
C GLY A 163 -4.56 6.86 -11.70
N GLN A 164 -3.82 6.65 -12.80
CA GLN A 164 -3.75 5.31 -13.43
C GLN A 164 -3.10 4.29 -12.49
N ALA A 165 -2.09 4.68 -11.71
CA ALA A 165 -1.47 3.78 -10.75
C ALA A 165 -2.34 3.54 -9.53
N GLN A 166 -3.08 4.56 -9.04
CA GLN A 166 -4.14 4.36 -8.05
C GLN A 166 -5.18 3.35 -8.54
N THR A 167 -5.68 3.46 -9.77
CA THR A 167 -6.66 2.50 -10.32
C THR A 167 -6.08 1.09 -10.34
N MET A 168 -4.86 0.92 -10.84
CA MET A 168 -4.19 -0.39 -10.87
C MET A 168 -4.05 -0.98 -9.46
N LYS A 169 -3.65 -0.15 -8.48
CA LYS A 169 -3.53 -0.55 -7.07
C LYS A 169 -4.86 -1.00 -6.48
N LEU A 170 -5.94 -0.26 -6.74
CA LEU A 170 -7.28 -0.58 -6.23
C LEU A 170 -7.81 -1.88 -6.84
N VAL A 171 -7.62 -2.09 -8.14
CA VAL A 171 -7.96 -3.36 -8.82
C VAL A 171 -7.19 -4.54 -8.19
N ASN A 172 -5.88 -4.41 -7.99
CA ASN A 172 -5.08 -5.44 -7.33
C ASN A 172 -5.59 -5.76 -5.92
N ASN A 173 -5.88 -4.73 -5.12
CA ASN A 173 -6.36 -4.91 -3.76
C ASN A 173 -7.75 -5.57 -3.75
N ALA A 174 -8.65 -5.17 -4.65
CA ALA A 174 -9.97 -5.78 -4.79
C ALA A 174 -9.89 -7.28 -5.14
N LEU A 175 -9.00 -7.67 -6.04
CA LEU A 175 -8.73 -9.07 -6.36
C LEU A 175 -8.19 -9.83 -5.15
N SER A 176 -7.25 -9.23 -4.39
CA SER A 176 -6.65 -9.83 -3.20
C SER A 176 -7.69 -10.09 -2.09
N VAL A 177 -8.58 -9.13 -1.82
CA VAL A 177 -9.64 -9.26 -0.81
C VAL A 177 -10.70 -10.27 -1.26
N ALA A 178 -11.12 -10.24 -2.52
CA ALA A 178 -12.06 -11.23 -3.05
C ALA A 178 -11.50 -12.65 -2.98
N ALA A 179 -10.22 -12.83 -3.31
CA ALA A 179 -9.53 -14.11 -3.17
C ALA A 179 -9.43 -14.56 -1.71
N LEU A 180 -9.18 -13.65 -0.76
CA LEU A 180 -9.19 -13.96 0.66
C LEU A 180 -10.56 -14.45 1.12
N ALA A 181 -11.63 -13.71 0.81
CA ALA A 181 -13.00 -14.08 1.18
C ALA A 181 -13.38 -15.47 0.67
N ALA A 182 -13.18 -15.73 -0.62
CA ALA A 182 -13.47 -17.03 -1.22
C ALA A 182 -12.61 -18.16 -0.63
N THR A 183 -11.34 -17.88 -0.31
CA THR A 183 -10.44 -18.86 0.32
C THR A 183 -10.88 -19.17 1.75
N CYS A 184 -11.36 -18.19 2.52
CA CYS A 184 -11.93 -18.44 3.86
C CYS A 184 -13.11 -19.42 3.80
N GLU A 185 -14.03 -19.24 2.84
CA GLU A 185 -15.16 -20.16 2.64
C GLU A 185 -14.70 -21.57 2.24
N GLY A 186 -13.82 -21.67 1.24
CA GLY A 186 -13.30 -22.96 0.78
C GLY A 186 -12.53 -23.72 1.86
N MET A 187 -11.70 -23.03 2.63
CA MET A 187 -10.96 -23.60 3.76
C MET A 187 -11.90 -24.09 4.86
N ALA A 188 -12.87 -23.28 5.29
CA ALA A 188 -13.84 -23.68 6.30
C ALA A 188 -14.65 -24.90 5.89
N MET A 189 -15.11 -24.95 4.63
CA MET A 189 -15.89 -26.07 4.10
C MET A 189 -15.08 -27.37 4.05
N GLY A 190 -13.84 -27.33 3.58
CA GLY A 190 -12.98 -28.52 3.54
C GLY A 190 -12.62 -29.01 4.94
N VAL A 191 -12.34 -28.12 5.89
CA VAL A 191 -12.13 -28.49 7.30
C VAL A 191 -13.38 -29.11 7.90
N LYS A 192 -14.57 -28.56 7.60
CA LYS A 192 -15.85 -29.17 8.03
C LYS A 192 -16.03 -30.58 7.49
N ALA A 193 -15.54 -30.84 6.28
CA ALA A 193 -15.53 -32.17 5.66
C ALA A 193 -14.43 -33.11 6.21
N GLY A 194 -13.59 -32.64 7.14
CA GLY A 194 -12.53 -33.43 7.78
C GLY A 194 -11.19 -33.41 7.05
N LEU A 195 -10.99 -32.51 6.08
CA LEU A 195 -9.70 -32.33 5.42
C LEU A 195 -8.72 -31.58 6.32
N ASP A 196 -7.44 -31.94 6.20
CA ASP A 196 -6.35 -31.23 6.86
C ASP A 196 -6.09 -29.87 6.17
N PRO A 197 -6.08 -28.74 6.89
CA PRO A 197 -5.87 -27.41 6.29
C PRO A 197 -4.56 -27.25 5.54
N GLN A 198 -3.47 -27.86 6.00
CA GLN A 198 -2.16 -27.75 5.33
C GLN A 198 -2.20 -28.51 4.01
N VAL A 199 -2.73 -29.74 4.01
CA VAL A 199 -2.93 -30.52 2.78
C VAL A 199 -3.84 -29.78 1.79
N MET A 200 -4.89 -29.09 2.27
CA MET A 200 -5.73 -28.26 1.41
C MET A 200 -4.94 -27.15 0.72
N LEU A 201 -4.09 -26.42 1.45
CA LEU A 201 -3.24 -25.39 0.85
C LEU A 201 -2.28 -25.98 -0.19
N ASP A 202 -1.67 -27.14 0.10
CA ASP A 202 -0.76 -27.81 -0.83
C ASP A 202 -1.48 -28.18 -2.13
N VAL A 203 -2.69 -28.75 -2.03
CA VAL A 203 -3.53 -29.08 -3.20
C VAL A 203 -3.91 -27.82 -3.97
N PHE A 204 -4.38 -26.77 -3.30
CA PHE A 204 -4.77 -25.53 -3.98
C PHE A 204 -3.59 -24.89 -4.70
N ASN A 205 -2.42 -24.85 -4.09
CA ASN A 205 -1.22 -24.23 -4.66
C ASN A 205 -0.59 -25.05 -5.79
N ALA A 206 -0.87 -26.36 -5.85
CA ALA A 206 -0.53 -27.23 -6.98
C ALA A 206 -1.62 -27.28 -8.07
N SER A 207 -2.78 -26.66 -7.84
CA SER A 207 -3.97 -26.76 -8.71
C SER A 207 -4.48 -25.38 -9.15
N SER A 208 -5.63 -25.35 -9.84
CA SER A 208 -6.25 -24.12 -10.34
C SER A 208 -6.87 -23.22 -9.26
N GLY A 209 -6.98 -23.70 -8.01
CA GLY A 209 -7.50 -22.91 -6.89
C GLY A 209 -6.51 -21.88 -6.32
N ARG A 210 -5.23 -21.96 -6.73
CA ARG A 210 -4.14 -21.11 -6.23
C ARG A 210 -4.45 -19.63 -6.38
N ASN A 211 -4.24 -18.87 -5.31
CA ASN A 211 -4.32 -17.41 -5.33
C ASN A 211 -3.45 -16.79 -4.23
N SER A 212 -3.43 -15.44 -4.16
CA SER A 212 -2.59 -14.72 -3.19
C SER A 212 -2.95 -14.97 -1.72
N ALA A 213 -4.13 -15.47 -1.39
CA ALA A 213 -4.46 -15.87 -0.02
C ALA A 213 -3.84 -17.23 0.31
N THR A 214 -3.94 -18.21 -0.59
CA THR A 214 -3.43 -19.58 -0.36
C THR A 214 -1.91 -19.66 -0.35
N THR A 215 -1.22 -18.79 -1.08
CA THR A 215 0.25 -18.79 -1.17
C THR A 215 0.94 -17.95 -0.11
N ASP A 216 0.23 -17.02 0.55
CA ASP A 216 0.86 -15.98 1.37
C ASP A 216 0.12 -15.79 2.71
N LYS A 217 -1.15 -15.36 2.68
CA LYS A 217 -1.90 -14.98 3.88
C LYS A 217 -2.21 -16.17 4.79
N PHE A 218 -2.70 -17.27 4.22
CA PHE A 218 -3.04 -18.47 4.99
C PHE A 218 -1.83 -19.14 5.65
N PRO A 219 -0.75 -19.49 4.93
CA PRO A 219 0.38 -20.17 5.55
C PRO A 219 1.13 -19.28 6.56
N ARG A 220 1.10 -17.96 6.41
CA ARG A 220 1.82 -17.04 7.31
C ARG A 220 1.03 -16.55 8.51
N ALA A 221 -0.29 -16.37 8.38
CA ALA A 221 -1.08 -15.71 9.42
C ALA A 221 -2.32 -16.50 9.88
N VAL A 222 -3.00 -17.23 8.99
CA VAL A 222 -4.23 -17.96 9.35
C VAL A 222 -3.91 -19.31 9.96
N LEU A 223 -3.14 -20.18 9.27
CA LEU A 223 -2.80 -21.51 9.79
C LEU A 223 -1.99 -21.44 11.10
N PRO A 224 -1.00 -20.55 11.25
CA PRO A 224 -0.27 -20.37 12.51
C PRO A 224 -1.09 -19.66 13.60
N ARG A 225 -2.30 -19.18 13.29
CA ARG A 225 -3.20 -18.44 14.19
C ARG A 225 -2.62 -17.11 14.70
N THR A 226 -1.63 -16.52 14.03
CA THR A 226 -1.00 -15.26 14.47
C THR A 226 -1.83 -14.04 14.09
N PHE A 227 -2.53 -14.08 12.95
CA PHE A 227 -3.35 -12.96 12.44
C PHE A 227 -2.62 -11.61 12.44
N ASP A 228 -1.35 -11.63 12.08
CA ASP A 228 -0.42 -10.50 12.11
C ASP A 228 0.20 -10.23 10.73
N PHE A 229 -0.52 -10.57 9.66
CA PHE A 229 -0.04 -10.40 8.28
C PHE A 229 0.44 -8.97 7.99
N GLY A 230 -0.17 -7.98 8.65
CA GLY A 230 0.28 -6.61 8.70
C GLY A 230 -0.55 -5.65 7.86
N PHE A 231 -1.84 -5.97 7.63
CA PHE A 231 -2.76 -5.06 6.95
C PHE A 231 -4.09 -4.92 7.69
N ALA A 232 -4.27 -3.75 8.30
CA ALA A 232 -5.44 -3.46 9.12
C ALA A 232 -6.74 -3.50 8.30
N THR A 233 -7.77 -4.13 8.86
CA THR A 233 -9.10 -4.29 8.26
C THR A 233 -9.68 -2.95 7.81
N GLN A 234 -9.53 -1.88 8.59
CA GLN A 234 -10.02 -0.55 8.21
C GLN A 234 -9.34 0.01 6.95
N LEU A 235 -8.05 -0.27 6.76
CA LEU A 235 -7.31 0.20 5.58
C LEU A 235 -7.70 -0.60 4.34
N SER A 236 -7.84 -1.92 4.49
CA SER A 236 -8.37 -2.78 3.42
C SER A 236 -9.79 -2.35 3.02
N LEU A 237 -10.64 -2.03 4.00
CA LEU A 237 -12.01 -1.57 3.76
C LEU A 237 -12.05 -0.19 3.09
N LYS A 238 -11.15 0.74 3.46
CA LYS A 238 -10.97 2.03 2.79
C LYS A 238 -10.64 1.81 1.31
N ASP A 239 -9.68 0.95 0.99
CA ASP A 239 -9.31 0.66 -0.40
C ASP A 239 -10.47 0.02 -1.18
N MET A 240 -11.22 -0.89 -0.58
CA MET A 240 -12.42 -1.45 -1.21
C MET A 240 -13.50 -0.40 -1.49
N ARG A 241 -13.68 0.59 -0.60
CA ARG A 241 -14.58 1.71 -0.84
C ARG A 241 -14.12 2.56 -2.02
N LEU A 242 -12.86 2.99 -2.03
CA LEU A 242 -12.28 3.74 -3.15
C LEU A 242 -12.43 3.00 -4.49
N CYS A 243 -12.18 1.68 -4.50
CA CYS A 243 -12.31 0.85 -5.69
C CYS A 243 -13.76 0.82 -6.21
N LEU A 244 -14.73 0.59 -5.33
CA LEU A 244 -16.13 0.49 -5.72
C LEU A 244 -16.70 1.84 -6.14
N ASP A 245 -16.34 2.92 -5.46
CA ASP A 245 -16.78 4.28 -5.81
C ASP A 245 -16.24 4.69 -7.19
N GLU A 246 -15.00 4.30 -7.52
CA GLU A 246 -14.42 4.55 -8.84
C GLU A 246 -15.07 3.68 -9.92
N ALA A 247 -15.31 2.39 -9.62
CA ALA A 247 -15.98 1.48 -10.55
C ALA A 247 -17.41 1.94 -10.86
N GLU A 248 -18.15 2.41 -9.85
CA GLU A 248 -19.47 3.01 -10.03
C GLU A 248 -19.42 4.25 -10.93
N ALA A 249 -18.46 5.15 -10.70
CA ALA A 249 -18.27 6.34 -11.53
C ALA A 249 -17.96 6.00 -13.00
N MET A 250 -17.32 4.86 -13.27
CA MET A 250 -17.04 4.35 -14.62
C MET A 250 -18.15 3.47 -15.20
N GLY A 251 -19.21 3.18 -14.45
CA GLY A 251 -20.27 2.26 -14.88
C GLY A 251 -19.83 0.80 -14.97
N VAL A 252 -18.86 0.37 -14.15
CA VAL A 252 -18.33 -1.00 -14.10
C VAL A 252 -18.89 -1.75 -12.87
N PRO A 253 -19.82 -2.70 -13.04
CA PRO A 253 -20.35 -3.47 -11.92
C PRO A 253 -19.31 -4.42 -11.32
N MET A 254 -19.04 -4.32 -10.01
CA MET A 254 -18.06 -5.15 -9.31
C MET A 254 -18.68 -6.07 -8.25
N MET A 255 -19.51 -7.04 -8.68
CA MET A 255 -20.31 -7.88 -7.78
C MET A 255 -19.48 -8.62 -6.73
N MET A 256 -18.36 -9.23 -7.13
CA MET A 256 -17.51 -9.99 -6.20
C MET A 256 -16.81 -9.08 -5.18
N SER A 257 -16.37 -7.90 -5.61
CA SER A 257 -15.75 -6.92 -4.72
C SER A 257 -16.76 -6.31 -3.74
N THR A 258 -18.02 -6.15 -4.13
CA THR A 258 -19.10 -5.74 -3.20
C THR A 258 -19.33 -6.78 -2.10
N THR A 259 -19.34 -8.07 -2.44
CA THR A 259 -19.41 -9.16 -1.45
C THR A 259 -18.18 -9.16 -0.55
N ALA A 260 -16.98 -9.06 -1.13
CA ALA A 260 -15.72 -9.02 -0.39
C ALA A 260 -15.64 -7.82 0.58
N ARG A 261 -16.12 -6.63 0.16
CA ARG A 261 -16.28 -5.46 1.05
C ARG A 261 -17.23 -5.75 2.21
N THR A 262 -18.32 -6.46 1.95
CA THR A 262 -19.28 -6.84 2.98
C THR A 262 -18.63 -7.74 4.03
N MET A 263 -17.80 -8.70 3.61
CA MET A 263 -17.01 -9.51 4.54
C MET A 263 -16.08 -8.65 5.41
N LEU A 264 -15.38 -7.67 4.84
CA LEU A 264 -14.56 -6.74 5.62
C LEU A 264 -15.37 -5.88 6.60
N ASN A 265 -16.57 -5.41 6.22
CA ASN A 265 -17.45 -4.69 7.14
C ASN A 265 -17.81 -5.57 8.36
N ILE A 266 -18.12 -6.85 8.13
CA ILE A 266 -18.42 -7.81 9.20
C ILE A 266 -17.19 -8.03 10.09
N THR A 267 -16.02 -8.27 9.48
CA THR A 267 -14.74 -8.42 10.21
C THR A 267 -14.45 -7.20 11.08
N GLN A 268 -14.59 -5.99 10.53
CA GLN A 268 -14.38 -4.75 11.28
C GLN A 268 -15.37 -4.61 12.44
N ALA A 269 -16.65 -4.93 12.23
CA ALA A 269 -17.66 -4.87 13.28
C ALA A 269 -17.41 -5.88 14.41
N ARG A 270 -16.77 -7.02 14.10
CA ARG A 270 -16.47 -8.07 15.08
C ARG A 270 -15.17 -7.83 15.84
N PHE A 271 -14.12 -7.38 15.16
CA PHE A 271 -12.76 -7.36 15.71
C PHE A 271 -12.12 -5.96 15.76
N GLY A 272 -12.85 -4.93 15.32
CA GLY A 272 -12.38 -3.56 15.29
C GLY A 272 -11.61 -3.20 14.01
N GLY A 273 -11.38 -1.90 13.80
CA GLY A 273 -10.70 -1.42 12.59
C GLY A 273 -9.20 -1.75 12.53
N ALA A 274 -8.57 -1.88 13.70
CA ALA A 274 -7.15 -2.17 13.84
C ALA A 274 -6.79 -3.66 13.71
N SER A 275 -7.78 -4.56 13.69
CA SER A 275 -7.53 -6.00 13.47
C SER A 275 -6.90 -6.23 12.10
N ASP A 276 -6.17 -7.33 11.95
CA ASP A 276 -5.68 -7.73 10.64
C ASP A 276 -6.84 -8.25 9.77
N PHE A 277 -6.87 -7.88 8.50
CA PHE A 277 -7.91 -8.30 7.56
C PHE A 277 -8.00 -9.84 7.37
N THR A 278 -6.95 -10.60 7.71
CA THR A 278 -6.99 -12.07 7.70
C THR A 278 -7.90 -12.66 8.79
N GLU A 279 -8.29 -11.86 9.80
CA GLU A 279 -9.31 -12.26 10.78
C GLU A 279 -10.70 -12.47 10.15
N MET A 280 -10.88 -12.11 8.87
CA MET A 280 -12.00 -12.59 8.07
C MET A 280 -12.19 -14.11 8.13
N ALA A 281 -11.10 -14.88 8.28
CA ALA A 281 -11.19 -16.33 8.47
C ALA A 281 -11.98 -16.68 9.75
N LYS A 282 -11.79 -15.96 10.86
CA LYS A 282 -12.51 -16.18 12.13
C LYS A 282 -14.01 -15.96 12.00
N VAL A 283 -14.43 -15.02 11.14
CA VAL A 283 -15.85 -14.79 10.83
C VAL A 283 -16.46 -16.06 10.20
N VAL A 284 -15.78 -16.62 9.20
CA VAL A 284 -16.27 -17.80 8.48
C VAL A 284 -16.18 -19.06 9.35
N GLU A 285 -15.11 -19.21 10.14
CA GLU A 285 -14.95 -20.24 11.18
C GLU A 285 -16.16 -20.28 12.12
N GLN A 286 -16.57 -19.13 12.63
CA GLN A 286 -17.72 -19.00 13.53
C GLN A 286 -19.02 -19.46 12.85
N TRP A 287 -19.23 -19.09 11.59
CA TRP A 287 -20.44 -19.50 10.84
C TRP A 287 -20.47 -20.99 10.54
N ALA A 288 -19.31 -21.57 10.19
CA ALA A 288 -19.20 -22.99 9.86
C ALA A 288 -19.09 -23.89 11.10
N GLY A 289 -18.77 -23.33 12.27
CA GLY A 289 -18.51 -24.07 13.50
C GLY A 289 -17.28 -24.98 13.35
N VAL A 290 -16.18 -24.43 12.85
CA VAL A 290 -14.87 -25.08 12.68
C VAL A 290 -13.75 -24.09 12.96
N GLU A 291 -12.52 -24.58 13.16
CA GLU A 291 -11.32 -23.75 13.19
C GLU A 291 -10.38 -24.13 12.03
N ILE A 292 -9.92 -23.14 11.27
CA ILE A 292 -8.95 -23.31 10.18
C ILE A 292 -7.55 -23.13 10.79
N GLY A 293 -6.81 -24.24 10.89
CA GLY A 293 -5.50 -24.29 11.56
C GLY A 293 -5.60 -24.81 13.00
N GLY A 294 -4.51 -24.77 13.76
CA GLY A 294 -4.52 -25.07 15.20
C GLY A 294 -4.36 -26.55 15.61
N LYS A 295 -3.67 -27.38 14.83
CA LYS A 295 -3.15 -28.69 15.29
C LYS A 295 -1.64 -28.71 15.28
#